data_AF-A0A6M1ZPY5-F1
#
_entry.id   AF-A0A6M1ZPY5-F1
#
_cell.length_a   1.000
_cell.length_b   1.000
_cell.length_c   1.000
_cell.angle_alpha   90.00
_cell.angle_beta   90.00
_cell.angle_gamma   90.00
#
_symmetry.space_group_name_H-M   'P 1'
#
loop_
_entity.id
_entity.type
_entity.pdbx_description
1 polymer ?
#
loop_
_entity_poly.entity_id
_entity_poly.type
_entity_poly.pdbx_seq_one_letter_code
_entity_poly.pdbx_strand_id
1 'polypeptide(L)'
;MAELTLVRPQLEGEYYTLEQIRGMIERIKPEQRKEYKSLPTMSFFHRDSSRIRAIVGPVGSGKTSAAVMDIEMIAMDLRRDFGIKETRWVCIRNTYLELMDTCFQTVVYWMQGGRWYDKRKAYRWEDKINDKTTELLFRSCDRPGDVSKFKSMEITGYWMDESIELTTELKLMIRNRIGRYPAREHVRQVVLGGLPAETEKGFKHEGIKTVEEKV
;
A
#
# COMPACT_ATOMS: atom_id res chain seq x y z
N MET A 1 -10.42 -27.56 45.17
CA MET A 1 -9.06 -26.96 45.06
C MET A 1 -8.19 -28.00 44.39
N ALA A 2 -7.81 -27.94 43.12
CA ALA A 2 -7.90 -26.91 42.09
C ALA A 2 -8.31 -27.57 40.76
N GLU A 3 -9.15 -26.89 40.01
CA GLU A 3 -9.57 -27.26 38.66
C GLU A 3 -8.35 -27.19 37.74
N LEU A 4 -7.93 -28.33 37.18
CA LEU A 4 -6.93 -28.37 36.12
C LEU A 4 -7.55 -27.73 34.88
N THR A 5 -7.42 -26.42 34.76
CA THR A 5 -7.74 -25.71 33.53
C THR A 5 -6.78 -26.23 32.47
N LEU A 6 -7.27 -27.12 31.61
CA LEU A 6 -6.67 -27.44 30.31
C LEU A 6 -6.51 -26.12 29.57
N VAL A 7 -5.34 -25.50 29.70
CA VAL A 7 -4.88 -24.43 28.84
C VAL A 7 -4.83 -25.04 27.44
N ARG A 8 -5.89 -24.83 26.67
CA ARG A 8 -5.88 -25.15 25.24
C ARG A 8 -4.72 -24.34 24.65
N PRO A 9 -3.73 -24.97 24.01
CA PRO A 9 -2.66 -24.22 23.36
C PRO A 9 -3.29 -23.29 22.33
N GLN A 10 -3.05 -21.99 22.47
CA GLN A 10 -3.38 -21.01 21.45
C GLN A 10 -2.57 -21.38 20.20
N LEU A 11 -3.28 -21.62 19.10
CA LEU A 11 -2.74 -22.09 17.83
C LEU A 11 -1.48 -21.30 17.42
N GLU A 12 -0.35 -21.98 17.33
CA GLU A 12 0.85 -21.50 16.64
C GLU A 12 0.55 -21.42 15.13
N GLY A 13 0.52 -20.22 14.58
CA GLY A 13 0.37 -20.00 13.14
C GLY A 13 0.38 -18.52 12.77
N GLU A 14 0.75 -18.22 11.52
CA GLU A 14 0.44 -16.98 10.78
C GLU A 14 1.46 -15.82 10.72
N TYR A 15 2.76 -16.07 10.87
CA TYR A 15 3.78 -15.13 10.36
C TYR A 15 4.89 -15.86 9.61
N TYR A 16 5.30 -15.27 8.49
CA TYR A 16 6.50 -15.70 7.77
C TYR A 16 7.76 -15.44 8.61
N THR A 17 8.64 -16.44 8.70
CA THR A 17 9.96 -16.29 9.31
C THR A 17 10.84 -15.35 8.48
N LEU A 18 11.89 -14.80 9.09
CA LEU A 18 12.89 -14.00 8.39
C LEU A 18 13.52 -14.74 7.20
N GLU A 19 13.75 -16.04 7.35
CA GLU A 19 14.32 -16.88 6.31
C GLU A 19 13.35 -17.06 5.13
N GLN A 20 12.06 -17.28 5.41
CA GLN A 20 11.05 -17.36 4.36
C GLN A 20 10.94 -16.04 3.58
N ILE A 21 10.94 -14.90 4.27
CA ILE A 21 10.88 -13.58 3.62
C ILE A 21 12.14 -13.31 2.79
N ARG A 22 13.33 -13.66 3.31
CA ARG A 22 14.58 -13.58 2.53
C ARG A 22 14.51 -14.45 1.29
N GLY A 23 14.02 -15.68 1.44
CA GLY A 23 13.80 -16.59 0.31
C GLY A 23 12.85 -16.03 -0.73
N MET A 24 11.78 -15.34 -0.33
CA MET A 24 10.88 -14.65 -1.27
C MET A 24 11.60 -13.55 -2.06
N ILE A 25 12.46 -12.77 -1.40
CA ILE A 25 13.24 -11.70 -2.04
C ILE A 25 14.29 -12.27 -3.00
N GLU A 26 15.04 -13.28 -2.57
CA GLU A 26 16.15 -13.87 -3.32
C GLU A 26 15.69 -14.70 -4.53
N ARG A 27 14.45 -15.20 -4.52
CA ARG A 27 13.87 -15.95 -5.66
C ARG A 27 13.66 -15.08 -6.89
N ILE A 28 13.45 -13.79 -6.73
CA ILE A 28 13.22 -12.87 -7.85
C ILE A 28 14.58 -12.39 -8.35
N LYS A 29 14.97 -12.87 -9.52
CA LYS A 29 16.21 -12.44 -10.16
C LYS A 29 16.02 -11.17 -10.97
N PRO A 30 17.02 -10.27 -11.02
CA PRO A 30 16.97 -9.06 -11.83
C PRO A 30 16.56 -9.27 -13.29
N GLU A 31 17.04 -10.36 -13.88
CA GLU A 31 16.78 -10.73 -15.27
C GLU A 31 15.29 -11.06 -15.55
N GLN A 32 14.48 -11.30 -14.52
CA GLN A 32 13.05 -11.61 -14.66
C GLN A 32 12.16 -10.37 -14.74
N ARG A 33 12.72 -9.16 -14.62
CA ARG A 33 11.96 -7.91 -14.70
C ARG A 33 11.38 -7.74 -16.10
N LYS A 34 10.05 -7.86 -16.21
CA LYS A 34 9.33 -7.56 -17.45
C LYS A 34 9.13 -6.06 -17.59
N GLU A 35 9.04 -5.60 -18.84
CA GLU A 35 8.53 -4.26 -19.13
C GLU A 35 7.07 -4.16 -18.70
N TYR A 36 6.73 -3.15 -17.90
CA TYR A 36 5.34 -2.89 -17.53
C TYR A 36 4.58 -2.33 -18.74
N LYS A 37 3.57 -3.07 -19.20
CA LYS A 37 2.66 -2.63 -20.27
C LYS A 37 1.26 -2.47 -19.71
N SER A 38 0.87 -1.22 -19.45
CA SER A 38 -0.46 -0.90 -18.92
C SER A 38 -1.55 -1.20 -19.94
N LEU A 39 -2.59 -1.94 -19.54
CA LEU A 39 -3.84 -2.02 -20.31
C LEU A 39 -4.55 -0.64 -20.30
N PRO A 40 -5.48 -0.35 -21.24
CA PRO A 40 -6.14 0.95 -21.31
C PRO A 40 -6.72 1.43 -19.97
N THR A 41 -7.42 0.55 -19.24
CA THR A 41 -7.99 0.86 -17.91
C THR A 41 -6.93 1.28 -16.90
N MET A 42 -5.77 0.62 -16.89
CA MET A 42 -4.65 0.99 -16.01
C MET A 42 -4.02 2.31 -16.43
N SER A 43 -3.92 2.55 -17.74
CA SER A 43 -3.40 3.82 -18.26
C SER A 43 -4.26 5.01 -17.83
N PHE A 44 -5.59 4.87 -17.89
CA PHE A 44 -6.51 5.87 -17.35
C PHE A 44 -6.33 6.05 -15.85
N PHE A 45 -6.24 4.94 -15.12
CA PHE A 45 -6.01 4.93 -13.68
C PHE A 45 -4.72 5.67 -13.28
N HIS A 46 -3.61 5.44 -13.97
CA HIS A 46 -2.33 6.10 -13.70
C HIS A 46 -2.35 7.61 -14.00
N ARG A 47 -3.08 8.03 -15.03
CA ARG A 47 -3.16 9.43 -15.46
C ARG A 47 -4.14 10.26 -14.64
N ASP A 48 -5.04 9.61 -13.91
CA ASP A 48 -6.03 10.29 -13.08
C ASP A 48 -5.34 10.99 -11.91
N SER A 49 -5.56 12.30 -11.77
CA SER A 49 -5.02 13.13 -10.70
C SER A 49 -5.92 13.19 -9.46
N SER A 50 -6.97 12.37 -9.39
CA SER A 50 -7.85 12.30 -8.24
C SER A 50 -7.09 11.87 -6.99
N ARG A 51 -7.39 12.53 -5.87
CA ARG A 51 -6.81 12.20 -4.56
C ARG A 51 -7.10 10.76 -4.14
N ILE A 52 -8.22 10.20 -4.58
CA ILE A 52 -8.64 8.82 -4.27
C ILE A 52 -9.03 8.16 -5.58
N ARG A 53 -8.51 6.96 -5.85
CA ARG A 53 -8.72 6.24 -7.11
C ARG A 53 -8.98 4.77 -6.84
N ALA A 54 -9.78 4.13 -7.68
CA ALA A 54 -10.08 2.70 -7.56
C ALA A 54 -9.91 2.03 -8.92
N ILE A 55 -9.40 0.80 -8.92
CA ILE A 55 -9.35 -0.04 -10.11
C ILE A 55 -9.99 -1.38 -9.80
N VAL A 56 -11.07 -1.69 -10.51
CA VAL A 56 -11.86 -2.91 -10.33
C VAL A 56 -11.82 -3.72 -11.62
N GLY A 57 -11.75 -5.04 -11.49
CA GLY A 57 -11.70 -5.96 -12.63
C GLY A 57 -11.46 -7.41 -12.20
N PRO A 58 -11.52 -8.37 -13.13
CA PRO A 58 -11.41 -9.78 -12.82
C PRO A 58 -10.03 -10.16 -12.25
N VAL A 59 -9.92 -11.34 -11.64
CA VAL A 59 -8.65 -11.93 -11.21
C VAL A 59 -7.72 -12.07 -12.41
N GLY A 60 -6.41 -11.88 -12.21
CA GLY A 60 -5.40 -11.98 -13.26
C GLY A 60 -5.35 -10.81 -14.24
N SER A 61 -6.18 -9.77 -14.07
CA SER A 61 -6.16 -8.58 -14.93
C SER A 61 -5.00 -7.63 -14.69
N GLY A 62 -4.11 -7.91 -13.72
CA GLY A 62 -2.89 -7.13 -13.45
C GLY A 62 -3.05 -5.91 -12.52
N LYS A 63 -4.20 -5.78 -11.83
CA LYS A 63 -4.51 -4.65 -10.92
C LYS A 63 -3.46 -4.47 -9.82
N THR A 64 -3.01 -5.55 -9.21
CA THR A 64 -1.98 -5.55 -8.15
C THR A 64 -0.66 -4.97 -8.67
N SER A 65 -0.24 -5.38 -9.89
CA SER A 65 0.93 -4.79 -10.55
C SER A 65 0.71 -3.31 -10.86
N ALA A 66 -0.48 -2.94 -11.35
CA ALA A 66 -0.80 -1.53 -11.59
C ALA A 66 -0.71 -0.71 -10.28
N ALA A 67 -1.18 -1.22 -9.14
CA ALA A 67 -1.05 -0.52 -7.87
C ALA A 67 0.41 -0.26 -7.46
N VAL A 68 1.31 -1.23 -7.66
CA VAL A 68 2.75 -1.06 -7.37
C VAL A 68 3.40 -0.06 -8.32
N MET A 69 3.06 -0.13 -9.61
CA MET A 69 3.56 0.83 -10.60
C MET A 69 3.04 2.25 -10.36
N ASP A 70 1.80 2.38 -9.90
CA ASP A 70 1.20 3.66 -9.56
C ASP A 70 1.90 4.34 -8.38
N ILE A 71 2.24 3.58 -7.34
CA ILE A 71 3.10 4.06 -6.24
C ILE A 71 4.44 4.56 -6.78
N GLU A 72 5.06 3.83 -7.70
CA GLU A 72 6.33 4.24 -8.31
C GLU A 72 6.18 5.53 -9.13
N MET A 73 5.14 5.63 -9.96
CA MET A 73 4.85 6.80 -10.79
C MET A 73 4.60 8.04 -9.93
N ILE A 74 3.78 7.93 -8.87
CA ILE A 74 3.56 9.05 -7.95
C ILE A 74 4.86 9.43 -7.24
N ALA A 75 5.67 8.46 -6.80
CA ALA A 75 6.96 8.77 -6.18
C ALA A 75 7.93 9.46 -7.16
N MET A 76 7.88 9.10 -8.45
CA MET A 76 8.62 9.81 -9.51
C MET A 76 8.12 11.23 -9.71
N ASP A 77 6.80 11.44 -9.77
CA ASP A 77 6.19 12.76 -9.91
C ASP A 77 6.52 13.65 -8.71
N LEU A 78 6.41 13.12 -7.48
CA LEU A 78 6.80 13.81 -6.26
C LEU A 78 8.28 14.21 -6.25
N ARG A 79 9.14 13.33 -6.77
CA ARG A 79 10.58 13.60 -6.91
C ARG A 79 10.84 14.69 -7.96
N ARG A 80 10.20 14.59 -9.13
CA ARG A 80 10.39 15.50 -10.27
C ARG A 80 9.85 16.90 -9.98
N ASP A 81 8.62 16.98 -9.47
CA ASP A 81 7.86 18.23 -9.40
C ASP A 81 8.09 18.96 -8.07
N PHE A 82 8.38 18.22 -7.00
CA PHE A 82 8.51 18.77 -5.64
C PHE A 82 9.85 18.46 -4.96
N GLY A 83 10.75 17.73 -5.62
CA GLY A 83 12.04 17.34 -5.06
C GLY A 83 11.96 16.34 -3.90
N ILE A 84 10.80 15.73 -3.65
CA ILE A 84 10.61 14.79 -2.54
C ILE A 84 11.34 13.49 -2.86
N LYS A 85 12.45 13.26 -2.15
CA LYS A 85 13.29 12.06 -2.32
C LYS A 85 12.74 10.83 -1.64
N GLU A 86 12.06 10.99 -0.52
CA GLU A 86 11.61 9.87 0.29
C GLU A 86 10.09 9.85 0.37
N THR A 87 9.49 8.71 0.03
CA THR A 87 8.06 8.50 0.16
C THR A 87 7.80 7.28 1.04
N ARG A 88 6.70 7.30 1.78
CA ARG A 88 6.28 6.20 2.65
C ARG A 88 4.82 5.84 2.38
N TRP A 89 4.60 4.57 2.09
CA TRP A 89 3.32 4.02 1.71
C TRP A 89 2.91 2.96 2.72
N VAL A 90 1.61 2.73 2.86
CA VAL A 90 1.09 1.57 3.58
C VAL A 90 0.28 0.69 2.64
N CYS A 91 0.66 -0.57 2.57
CA CYS A 91 -0.07 -1.65 1.90
C CYS A 91 -0.95 -2.34 2.93
N ILE A 92 -2.25 -2.36 2.67
CA ILE A 92 -3.27 -2.83 3.60
C ILE A 92 -4.05 -3.94 2.94
N ARG A 93 -4.24 -5.04 3.66
CA ARG A 93 -5.12 -6.15 3.28
C ARG A 93 -5.76 -6.74 4.53
N ASN A 94 -6.74 -7.62 4.37
CA ASN A 94 -7.45 -8.23 5.48
C ASN A 94 -6.51 -9.12 6.33
N THR A 95 -5.85 -10.12 5.74
CA THR A 95 -4.97 -11.05 6.48
C THR A 95 -3.48 -10.83 6.18
N TYR A 96 -2.60 -11.15 7.15
CA TYR A 96 -1.15 -10.98 6.98
C TYR A 96 -0.55 -11.97 5.98
N LEU A 97 -1.02 -13.22 5.99
CA LEU A 97 -0.53 -14.25 5.06
C LEU A 97 -0.78 -13.85 3.61
N GLU A 98 -2.01 -13.48 3.26
CA GLU A 98 -2.33 -13.05 1.90
C GLU A 98 -1.60 -11.77 1.50
N LEU A 99 -1.44 -10.82 2.43
CA LEU A 99 -0.66 -9.60 2.21
C LEU A 99 0.77 -9.92 1.80
N MET A 100 1.37 -10.94 2.42
CA MET A 100 2.72 -11.38 2.10
C MET A 100 2.77 -12.22 0.82
N ASP A 101 1.77 -13.05 0.55
CA ASP A 101 1.75 -13.92 -0.62
C ASP A 101 1.44 -13.21 -1.92
N THR A 102 0.67 -12.13 -1.87
CA THR A 102 0.22 -11.41 -3.06
C THR A 102 0.88 -10.04 -3.18
N CYS A 103 0.59 -9.13 -2.23
CA CYS A 103 1.03 -7.74 -2.31
C CYS A 103 2.55 -7.64 -2.18
N PHE A 104 3.14 -8.27 -1.16
CA PHE A 104 4.59 -8.21 -0.93
C PHE A 104 5.38 -8.86 -2.07
N GLN A 105 4.97 -10.03 -2.56
CA GLN A 105 5.63 -10.65 -3.72
C GLN A 105 5.58 -9.75 -4.96
N THR A 106 4.44 -9.10 -5.21
CA THR A 106 4.31 -8.15 -6.33
C THR A 106 5.21 -6.93 -6.15
N VAL A 107 5.32 -6.40 -4.92
CA VAL A 107 6.23 -5.29 -4.60
C VAL A 107 7.68 -5.70 -4.86
N VAL A 108 8.13 -6.83 -4.33
CA VAL A 108 9.49 -7.34 -4.53
C VAL A 108 9.78 -7.59 -6.01
N TYR A 109 8.79 -8.08 -6.76
CA TYR A 109 8.93 -8.33 -8.19
C TYR A 109 9.24 -7.07 -9.00
N TRP A 110 8.55 -5.96 -8.72
CA TRP A 110 8.72 -4.69 -9.45
C TRP A 110 9.82 -3.81 -8.86
N MET A 111 9.98 -3.79 -7.54
CA MET A 111 10.91 -2.95 -6.77
C MET A 111 12.11 -3.76 -6.28
N GLN A 112 12.80 -4.41 -7.21
CA GLN A 112 13.87 -5.35 -6.90
C GLN A 112 15.07 -4.68 -6.21
N GLY A 113 15.78 -5.46 -5.38
CA GLY A 113 16.95 -4.99 -4.63
C GLY A 113 16.62 -4.15 -3.39
N GLY A 114 15.34 -4.05 -3.02
CA GLY A 114 14.94 -3.45 -1.76
C GLY A 114 15.23 -4.32 -0.54
N ARG A 115 15.20 -3.70 0.64
CA ARG A 115 15.55 -4.30 1.93
C ARG A 115 14.34 -4.46 2.82
N TRP A 116 14.15 -5.65 3.38
CA TRP A 116 13.14 -5.93 4.40
C TRP A 116 13.60 -5.54 5.82
N TYR A 117 12.69 -4.89 6.56
CA TYR A 117 12.85 -4.51 7.96
C TYR A 117 11.75 -5.16 8.80
N ASP A 118 12.08 -6.28 9.44
CA ASP A 118 11.11 -7.16 10.08
C ASP A 118 10.34 -6.53 11.24
N LYS A 119 11.03 -5.84 12.17
CA LYS A 119 10.36 -5.15 13.29
C LYS A 119 9.34 -4.12 12.84
N ARG A 120 9.58 -3.47 11.70
CA ARG A 120 8.70 -2.44 11.13
C ARG A 120 7.69 -3.01 10.14
N LYS A 121 7.86 -4.28 9.74
CA LYS A 121 7.18 -4.93 8.62
C LYS A 121 7.17 -4.00 7.41
N ALA A 122 8.36 -3.63 6.98
CA ALA A 122 8.58 -2.61 5.96
C ALA A 122 9.58 -3.07 4.90
N TYR A 123 9.32 -2.70 3.65
CA TYR A 123 10.23 -2.90 2.53
C TYR A 123 10.71 -1.53 2.03
N ARG A 124 12.01 -1.29 2.06
CA ARG A 124 12.61 -0.03 1.58
C ARG A 124 13.34 -0.30 0.27
N TRP A 125 12.92 0.40 -0.78
CA TRP A 125 13.53 0.31 -2.09
C TRP A 125 14.20 1.64 -2.46
N GLU A 126 15.46 1.56 -2.85
CA GLU A 126 16.28 2.71 -3.25
C GLU A 126 16.49 2.68 -4.76
N ASP A 127 15.85 3.62 -5.45
CA ASP A 127 16.02 3.82 -6.88
C ASP A 127 17.17 4.81 -7.11
N LYS A 128 18.36 4.25 -7.32
CA LYS A 128 19.60 5.02 -7.53
C LYS A 128 19.58 5.83 -8.83
N ILE A 129 18.83 5.40 -9.84
CA ILE A 129 18.76 6.08 -11.13
C ILE A 129 18.00 7.40 -10.97
N ASN A 130 16.89 7.36 -10.23
CA ASN A 130 16.02 8.53 -10.05
C ASN A 130 16.30 9.31 -8.73
N ASP A 131 17.30 8.90 -7.96
CA ASP A 131 17.65 9.47 -6.64
C ASP A 131 16.42 9.60 -5.74
N LYS A 132 15.65 8.51 -5.63
CA LYS A 132 14.46 8.41 -4.79
C LYS A 132 14.45 7.13 -3.96
N THR A 133 13.73 7.18 -2.85
CA THR A 133 13.50 6.06 -1.93
C THR A 133 12.01 5.90 -1.68
N THR A 134 11.53 4.67 -1.83
CA THR A 134 10.14 4.30 -1.54
C THR A 134 10.14 3.28 -0.41
N GLU A 135 9.48 3.61 0.70
CA GLU A 135 9.25 2.70 1.81
C GLU A 135 7.80 2.23 1.82
N LEU A 136 7.57 0.92 1.85
CA LEU A 136 6.25 0.32 1.93
C LEU A 136 6.08 -0.40 3.27
N LEU A 137 5.08 0.00 4.06
CA LEU A 137 4.68 -0.63 5.30
C LEU A 137 3.58 -1.66 5.03
N PHE A 138 3.72 -2.88 5.52
CA PHE A 138 2.73 -3.95 5.33
C PHE A 138 1.88 -4.10 6.60
N ARG A 139 0.57 -3.88 6.50
CA ARG A 139 -0.37 -3.94 7.63
C ARG A 139 -1.62 -4.75 7.27
N SER A 140 -1.87 -5.82 8.01
CA SER A 140 -3.12 -6.58 7.95
C SER A 140 -4.22 -5.98 8.84
N CYS A 141 -5.45 -6.49 8.81
CA CYS A 141 -6.56 -6.10 9.70
C CYS A 141 -7.21 -7.32 10.37
N ASP A 142 -6.49 -8.44 10.46
CA ASP A 142 -6.97 -9.75 10.91
C ASP A 142 -7.39 -9.77 12.38
N ARG A 143 -6.90 -8.84 13.21
CA ARG A 143 -7.13 -8.87 14.67
C ARG A 143 -8.06 -7.76 15.15
N PRO A 144 -8.99 -8.06 16.07
CA PRO A 144 -9.75 -7.04 16.77
C PRO A 144 -8.82 -6.00 17.42
N GLY A 145 -9.03 -4.72 17.11
CA GLY A 145 -8.21 -3.60 17.64
C GLY A 145 -7.05 -3.16 16.75
N ASP A 146 -6.79 -3.84 15.62
CA ASP A 146 -5.74 -3.49 14.66
C ASP A 146 -5.90 -2.10 14.05
N VAL A 147 -7.11 -1.52 14.06
CA VAL A 147 -7.37 -0.16 13.58
C VAL A 147 -6.50 0.88 14.32
N SER A 148 -6.11 0.60 15.57
CA SER A 148 -5.25 1.49 16.36
C SER A 148 -3.86 1.71 15.76
N LYS A 149 -3.27 0.70 15.08
CA LYS A 149 -1.91 0.78 14.52
C LYS A 149 -1.77 1.78 13.38
N PHE A 150 -2.88 2.16 12.78
CA PHE A 150 -2.95 3.14 11.71
C PHE A 150 -3.14 4.59 12.22
N LYS A 151 -3.57 4.78 13.49
CA LYS A 151 -3.86 6.10 14.05
C LYS A 151 -2.64 7.01 14.14
N SER A 152 -1.45 6.45 14.25
CA SER A 152 -0.20 7.22 14.39
C SER A 152 0.67 7.16 13.13
N MET A 153 0.12 6.71 12.00
CA MET A 153 0.88 6.62 10.77
C MET A 153 1.11 7.99 10.15
N GLU A 154 2.36 8.21 9.75
CA GLU A 154 2.77 9.32 8.91
C GLU A 154 3.14 8.75 7.55
N ILE A 155 2.30 8.97 6.54
CA ILE A 155 2.43 8.36 5.21
C ILE A 155 2.28 9.41 4.12
N THR A 156 2.93 9.16 2.99
CA THR A 156 2.76 9.84 1.71
C THR A 156 1.48 9.40 1.02
N GLY A 157 1.14 8.11 1.10
CA GLY A 157 -0.06 7.52 0.48
C GLY A 157 -0.34 6.10 0.98
N TYR A 158 -1.39 5.47 0.46
CA TYR A 158 -1.76 4.11 0.82
C TYR A 158 -2.29 3.32 -0.37
N TRP A 159 -2.15 2.00 -0.28
CA TRP A 159 -2.77 1.02 -1.16
C TRP A 159 -3.56 0.02 -0.30
N MET A 160 -4.86 -0.03 -0.52
CA MET A 160 -5.74 -1.05 0.06
C MET A 160 -6.04 -2.10 -1.00
N ASP A 161 -5.48 -3.30 -0.84
CA ASP A 161 -5.78 -4.43 -1.71
C ASP A 161 -7.04 -5.15 -1.20
N GLU A 162 -7.86 -5.65 -2.14
CA GLU A 162 -9.17 -6.26 -1.83
C GLU A 162 -9.99 -5.44 -0.85
N SER A 163 -10.12 -4.14 -1.15
CA SER A 163 -10.66 -3.19 -0.18
C SER A 163 -12.12 -3.45 0.19
N ILE A 164 -12.84 -4.28 -0.58
CA ILE A 164 -14.19 -4.73 -0.23
C ILE A 164 -14.23 -5.45 1.13
N GLU A 165 -13.15 -6.15 1.50
CA GLU A 165 -13.04 -6.84 2.79
C GLU A 165 -12.70 -5.90 3.96
N LEU A 166 -12.31 -4.65 3.66
CA LEU A 166 -11.87 -3.69 4.66
C LEU A 166 -13.03 -2.82 5.15
N THR A 167 -13.05 -2.55 6.45
CA THR A 167 -14.09 -1.74 7.09
C THR A 167 -14.08 -0.28 6.61
N THR A 168 -15.27 0.33 6.56
CA THR A 168 -15.42 1.76 6.24
C THR A 168 -14.66 2.66 7.21
N GLU A 169 -14.61 2.30 8.50
CA GLU A 169 -13.88 3.05 9.52
C GLU A 169 -12.38 3.15 9.18
N LEU A 170 -11.77 2.02 8.77
CA LEU A 170 -10.37 1.98 8.37
C LEU A 170 -10.11 2.88 7.15
N LYS A 171 -10.99 2.80 6.13
CA LYS A 171 -10.92 3.63 4.91
C LYS A 171 -10.97 5.12 5.22
N LEU A 172 -11.87 5.53 6.12
CA LEU A 172 -12.01 6.93 6.52
C LEU A 172 -10.82 7.42 7.35
N MET A 173 -10.32 6.60 8.28
CA MET A 173 -9.25 6.99 9.16
C MET A 173 -7.90 7.10 8.44
N ILE A 174 -7.56 6.16 7.54
CA ILE A 174 -6.27 6.20 6.83
C ILE A 174 -6.17 7.41 5.90
N ARG A 175 -7.30 7.85 5.33
CA ARG A 175 -7.39 9.04 4.46
C ARG A 175 -6.86 10.30 5.15
N ASN A 176 -7.03 10.40 6.46
CA ASN A 176 -6.59 11.54 7.27
C ASN A 176 -5.09 11.46 7.68
N ARG A 177 -4.40 10.38 7.27
CA ARG A 177 -2.97 10.15 7.52
C ARG A 177 -2.08 10.46 6.32
N ILE A 178 -2.68 10.64 5.14
CA ILE A 178 -1.97 10.99 3.91
C ILE A 178 -1.34 12.38 4.03
N GLY A 179 -0.19 12.59 3.38
CA GLY A 179 0.52 13.86 3.36
C GLY A 179 1.31 14.18 4.62
N ARG A 180 1.53 13.18 5.49
CA ARG A 180 2.28 13.33 6.75
C ARG A 180 3.73 12.89 6.66
N TYR A 181 4.15 12.28 5.54
CA TYR A 181 5.53 11.91 5.29
C TYR A 181 5.99 12.31 3.88
N PRO A 182 7.17 12.94 3.72
CA PRO A 182 8.02 13.47 4.80
C PRO A 182 7.32 14.60 5.56
N ALA A 183 7.78 14.93 6.77
CA ALA A 183 7.15 15.91 7.67
C ALA A 183 7.17 17.39 7.17
N ARG A 184 7.41 17.62 5.87
CA ARG A 184 7.45 18.97 5.27
C ARG A 184 6.03 19.42 4.90
N GLU A 185 5.74 20.70 5.15
CA GLU A 185 4.43 21.32 4.85
C GLU A 185 3.97 21.13 3.40
N HIS A 186 4.91 20.98 2.45
CA HIS A 186 4.62 20.81 1.02
C HIS A 186 3.86 19.50 0.70
N VAL A 187 3.96 18.46 1.52
CA VAL A 187 3.25 17.18 1.26
C VAL A 187 1.77 17.26 1.63
N ARG A 188 1.38 18.21 2.50
CA ARG A 188 -0.05 18.44 2.82
C ARG A 188 -0.83 18.99 1.62
N GLN A 189 -0.17 19.70 0.71
CA GLN A 189 -0.79 20.23 -0.52
C GLN A 189 -0.72 19.25 -1.69
N VAL A 190 0.19 18.28 -1.66
CA VAL A 190 0.43 17.34 -2.75
C VAL A 190 -0.04 15.94 -2.35
N VAL A 191 -1.31 15.64 -2.59
CA VAL A 191 -1.79 14.25 -2.58
C VAL A 191 -2.57 13.98 -3.87
N LEU A 192 -1.88 13.39 -4.83
CA LEU A 192 -2.44 12.58 -5.92
C LEU A 192 -2.39 11.11 -5.46
N GLY A 193 -3.53 10.41 -5.44
CA GLY A 193 -3.61 8.95 -5.35
C GLY A 193 -3.47 8.26 -3.98
N GLY A 194 -4.59 8.04 -3.30
CA GLY A 194 -4.81 6.92 -2.38
C GLY A 194 -5.75 5.89 -3.01
N LEU A 195 -5.36 4.62 -3.03
CA LEU A 195 -6.11 3.52 -3.66
C LEU A 195 -7.09 2.86 -2.68
N PRO A 196 -8.42 2.99 -2.80
CA PRO A 196 -9.34 1.91 -2.43
C PRO A 196 -9.49 0.96 -3.61
N ALA A 197 -9.07 -0.30 -3.47
CA ALA A 197 -9.19 -1.25 -4.57
C ALA A 197 -10.63 -1.52 -5.00
N GLU A 198 -11.67 -1.62 -4.19
CA GLU A 198 -12.97 -2.13 -4.69
C GLU A 198 -14.13 -1.43 -3.98
N THR A 199 -15.09 -0.88 -4.75
CA THR A 199 -16.32 -0.27 -4.21
C THR A 199 -17.47 -1.26 -4.28
N GLU A 200 -18.20 -1.42 -3.18
CA GLU A 200 -19.50 -2.09 -3.17
C GLU A 200 -20.55 -1.26 -3.94
N LYS A 201 -21.55 -1.95 -4.49
CA LYS A 201 -22.79 -1.35 -5.01
C LYS A 201 -23.45 -0.52 -3.89
N GLY A 202 -23.28 0.80 -3.93
CA GLY A 202 -23.90 1.70 -2.96
C GLY A 202 -23.24 3.07 -2.83
N PHE A 203 -22.00 3.23 -3.30
CA PHE A 203 -21.34 4.55 -3.29
C PHE A 203 -21.84 5.39 -4.48
N LYS A 204 -22.80 6.28 -4.22
CA LYS A 204 -23.16 7.33 -5.18
C LYS A 204 -21.97 8.27 -5.32
N HIS A 205 -21.49 8.40 -6.56
CA HIS A 205 -20.55 9.43 -6.96
C HIS A 205 -21.29 10.77 -6.83
N GLU A 206 -21.17 11.46 -5.69
CA GLU A 206 -21.56 12.87 -5.64
C GLU A 206 -20.54 13.61 -6.50
N GLY A 207 -21.01 14.07 -7.66
CA GLY A 207 -20.21 14.79 -8.63
C GLY A 207 -19.43 15.91 -7.96
N ILE A 208 -18.18 16.06 -8.42
CA ILE A 208 -17.23 17.11 -8.04
C ILE A 208 -17.97 18.44 -7.95
N LYS A 209 -18.22 18.92 -6.72
CA LYS A 209 -18.53 20.32 -6.48
C LYS A 209 -17.22 21.00 -6.14
N THR A 210 -16.68 21.74 -7.09
CA THR A 210 -15.61 22.70 -6.88
C THR A 210 -16.11 23.71 -5.84
N VAL A 211 -15.56 23.65 -4.62
CA VAL A 211 -15.73 24.75 -3.66
C VAL A 211 -14.58 25.69 -3.95
N GLU A 212 -14.86 26.78 -4.66
CA GLU A 212 -13.95 27.93 -4.74
C GLU A 212 -13.81 28.50 -3.32
N GLU A 213 -12.64 28.32 -2.71
CA GLU A 213 -12.27 29.08 -1.51
C GLU A 213 -12.06 30.53 -1.95
N LYS A 214 -13.00 31.40 -1.57
CA LYS A 214 -12.81 32.84 -1.60
C LYS A 214 -11.74 33.23 -0.57
N VAL A 215 -10.74 33.95 -1.06
CA VAL A 215 -9.67 34.64 -0.32
C VAL A 215 -10.21 35.46 0.84
#